data_AF-A0A667I979-F1
#
_entry.id   AF-A0A667I979-F1
#
_cell.length_a   1.000
_cell.length_b   1.000
_cell.length_c   1.000
_cell.angle_alpha   90.00
_cell.angle_beta   90.00
_cell.angle_gamma   90.00
#
_symmetry.space_group_name_H-M   'P 1'
#
loop_
_entity.id
_entity.type
_entity.pdbx_description
1 polymer ?
#
loop_
_entity_poly.entity_id
_entity_poly.type
_entity_poly.pdbx_seq_one_letter_code
_entity_poly.pdbx_strand_id
1 'polypeptide(L)'
;LEPGSDTPCSCDCFVSVPPASAIPAVIFVQEVVFVPAGVVDLGILLRPSSSCTYSEVEQVSRTHAVILSRPSWLWGAEMGANEHGVCIGNEAVWTKEPVGEGEALLGMDLLRLGNSGPFFL
;
A
#
# COMPACT_ATOMS: atom_id res chain seq x y z
N LEU A 1 34.80 7.54 -7.66
CA LEU A 1 33.69 8.40 -8.10
C LEU A 1 32.68 8.35 -6.96
N GLU A 2 32.65 9.39 -6.12
CA GLU A 2 31.61 9.55 -5.10
C GLU A 2 30.24 9.55 -5.81
N PRO A 3 29.25 8.77 -5.39
CA PRO A 3 27.94 8.79 -6.02
C PRO A 3 27.34 10.20 -5.86
N GLY A 4 27.03 10.84 -7.00
CA GLY A 4 26.52 12.20 -7.04
C GLY A 4 25.17 12.33 -6.33
N SER A 5 24.98 13.47 -5.68
CA SER A 5 23.81 13.88 -4.89
C SER A 5 22.51 14.07 -5.70
N ASP A 6 22.41 13.50 -6.90
CA ASP A 6 21.34 13.76 -7.87
C ASP A 6 20.26 12.66 -7.88
N THR A 7 20.18 11.84 -6.84
CA THR A 7 19.01 10.96 -6.67
C THR A 7 17.89 11.82 -6.08
N PRO A 8 16.72 11.96 -6.74
CA PRO A 8 15.61 12.71 -6.18
C PRO A 8 15.23 12.13 -4.81
N CYS A 9 15.48 12.90 -3.76
CA CYS A 9 15.04 12.63 -2.39
C CYS A 9 13.82 13.49 -2.11
N SER A 10 12.63 13.03 -2.44
CA SER A 10 11.42 13.70 -1.99
C SER A 10 10.26 12.72 -1.85
N CYS A 11 9.92 12.43 -0.61
CA CYS A 11 8.57 12.08 -0.18
C CYS A 11 8.31 12.97 1.03
N ASP A 12 7.23 13.75 1.00
CA ASP A 12 6.79 14.54 2.15
C ASP A 12 5.54 13.88 2.70
N CYS A 13 5.64 13.25 3.86
CA CYS A 13 4.50 12.70 4.58
C CYS A 13 4.13 13.59 5.78
N PHE A 14 2.84 13.93 5.87
CA PHE A 14 2.27 14.59 7.05
C PHE A 14 1.24 13.69 7.68
N VAL A 15 1.41 13.43 8.98
CA VAL A 15 0.47 12.65 9.79
C VAL A 15 -0.10 13.56 10.88
N SER A 16 -1.41 13.77 10.84
CA SER A 16 -2.15 14.45 11.92
C SER A 16 -3.06 13.45 12.61
N VAL A 17 -2.84 13.27 13.91
CA VAL A 17 -3.63 12.38 14.77
C VAL A 17 -4.30 13.20 15.88
N PRO A 18 -5.45 12.77 16.42
CA PRO A 18 -6.03 13.40 17.60
C PRO A 18 -5.03 13.43 18.77
N PRO A 19 -4.91 14.54 19.53
CA PRO A 19 -5.70 15.77 19.45
C PRO A 19 -5.10 16.87 18.54
N ALA A 20 -4.06 16.58 17.77
CA ALA A 20 -3.38 17.58 16.92
C ALA A 20 -4.20 18.00 15.70
N SER A 21 -5.26 17.26 15.36
CA SER A 21 -6.22 17.56 14.30
C SER A 21 -7.38 18.42 14.83
N ALA A 22 -7.83 19.41 14.05
CA ALA A 22 -8.95 20.29 14.41
C ALA A 22 -10.30 19.53 14.56
N ILE A 23 -10.37 18.33 14.00
CA ILE A 23 -11.46 17.37 14.13
C ILE A 23 -10.88 16.04 14.63
N PRO A 24 -11.65 15.15 15.28
CA PRO A 24 -11.16 13.85 15.74
C PRO A 24 -11.02 12.86 14.56
N ALA A 25 -10.18 13.18 13.57
CA ALA A 25 -9.95 12.39 12.38
C ALA A 25 -8.47 12.37 11.99
N VAL A 26 -8.05 11.28 11.35
CA VAL A 26 -6.76 11.19 10.64
C VAL A 26 -6.97 11.73 9.23
N ILE A 27 -6.08 12.62 8.79
CA ILE A 27 -6.18 13.29 7.47
C ILE A 27 -5.02 12.84 6.58
N PHE A 28 -5.34 12.49 5.33
CA PHE A 28 -4.41 12.20 4.24
C PHE A 28 -4.97 12.81 2.95
N VAL A 29 -4.10 13.29 2.04
CA VAL A 29 -4.50 14.13 0.89
C VAL A 29 -3.89 13.61 -0.39
N GLN A 30 -4.72 13.02 -1.27
CA GLN A 30 -4.38 12.70 -2.67
C GLN A 30 -5.62 12.18 -3.42
N GLU A 31 -5.52 11.90 -4.73
CA GLU A 31 -6.54 11.19 -5.51
C GLU A 31 -6.84 9.81 -4.89
N VAL A 32 -8.12 9.45 -4.80
CA VAL A 32 -8.58 8.23 -4.11
C VAL A 32 -9.40 7.30 -5.01
N VAL A 33 -9.22 6.00 -4.79
CA VAL A 33 -10.03 4.92 -5.36
C VAL A 33 -10.63 4.11 -4.22
N PHE A 34 -11.92 3.79 -4.32
CA PHE A 34 -12.58 2.85 -3.42
C PHE A 34 -12.53 1.43 -3.99
N VAL A 35 -12.12 0.47 -3.17
CA VAL A 35 -12.14 -0.97 -3.46
C VAL A 35 -13.03 -1.65 -2.42
N PRO A 36 -14.10 -2.35 -2.82
CA PRO A 36 -15.00 -3.00 -1.89
C PRO A 36 -14.36 -4.25 -1.26
N ALA A 37 -14.89 -4.66 -0.10
CA ALA A 37 -14.59 -5.95 0.50
C ALA A 37 -14.97 -7.09 -0.47
N GLY A 38 -14.15 -8.13 -0.50
CA GLY A 38 -14.33 -9.30 -1.34
C GLY A 38 -14.41 -10.56 -0.49
N VAL A 39 -15.21 -11.53 -0.92
CA VAL A 39 -15.26 -12.88 -0.33
C VAL A 39 -15.23 -13.89 -1.46
N VAL A 40 -14.36 -14.87 -1.35
CA VAL A 40 -14.17 -15.92 -2.36
C VAL A 40 -13.94 -17.26 -1.68
N ASP A 41 -14.47 -18.32 -2.28
CA ASP A 41 -14.13 -19.68 -1.91
C ASP A 41 -12.85 -20.10 -2.64
N LEU A 42 -11.80 -20.40 -1.88
CA LEU A 42 -10.50 -20.80 -2.44
C LEU A 42 -10.59 -22.15 -3.19
N GLY A 43 -11.62 -22.96 -2.94
CA GLY A 43 -11.85 -24.22 -3.66
C GLY A 43 -12.31 -24.03 -5.11
N ILE A 44 -12.82 -22.85 -5.48
CA ILE A 44 -13.30 -22.54 -6.84
C ILE A 44 -12.39 -21.54 -7.59
N LEU A 45 -11.24 -21.22 -6.99
CA LEU A 45 -10.28 -20.28 -7.56
C LEU A 45 -9.64 -20.84 -8.83
N LEU A 46 -9.74 -20.10 -9.93
CA LEU A 46 -9.02 -20.42 -11.15
C LEU A 46 -7.51 -20.11 -11.02
N ARG A 47 -7.13 -19.18 -10.13
CA ARG A 47 -5.73 -18.80 -9.87
C ARG A 47 -5.45 -18.76 -8.36
N PRO A 48 -4.47 -19.53 -7.86
CA PRO A 48 -4.12 -19.56 -6.44
C PRO A 48 -3.39 -18.29 -5.96
N SER A 49 -2.86 -17.50 -6.90
CA SER A 49 -2.09 -16.28 -6.64
C SER A 49 -2.75 -15.02 -7.22
N SER A 50 -2.40 -13.87 -6.64
CA SER A 50 -2.77 -12.53 -7.09
C SER A 50 -1.51 -11.77 -7.51
N SER A 51 -1.59 -11.04 -8.62
CA SER A 51 -0.52 -10.15 -9.06
C SER A 51 -0.46 -8.91 -8.16
N CYS A 52 0.73 -8.66 -7.59
CA CYS A 52 1.16 -7.35 -7.10
C CYS A 52 1.83 -6.57 -8.24
N THR A 53 2.56 -5.49 -7.93
CA THR A 53 3.18 -4.65 -8.96
C THR A 53 4.21 -5.41 -9.81
N TYR A 54 5.10 -6.18 -9.18
CA TYR A 54 6.15 -6.96 -9.88
C TYR A 54 6.29 -8.40 -9.37
N SER A 55 5.40 -8.86 -8.50
CA SER A 55 5.47 -10.18 -7.88
C SER A 55 4.07 -10.77 -7.73
N GLU A 56 3.97 -12.05 -7.38
CA GLU A 56 2.70 -12.69 -7.05
C GLU A 56 2.67 -13.11 -5.57
N VAL A 57 1.48 -13.07 -4.97
CA VAL A 57 1.23 -13.52 -3.59
C VAL A 57 0.03 -14.46 -3.54
N GLU A 58 -0.03 -15.35 -2.54
CA GLU A 58 -1.17 -16.24 -2.34
C GLU A 58 -2.46 -15.45 -2.06
N GLN A 59 -3.56 -15.92 -2.62
CA GLN A 59 -4.89 -15.34 -2.45
C GLN A 59 -5.44 -15.59 -1.04
N VAL A 60 -6.33 -14.72 -0.58
CA VAL A 60 -7.08 -14.89 0.67
C VAL A 60 -8.57 -15.03 0.39
N SER A 61 -9.28 -15.73 1.26
CA SER A 61 -10.73 -15.95 1.11
C SER A 61 -11.56 -14.69 1.38
N ARG A 62 -10.99 -13.67 2.04
CA ARG A 62 -11.67 -12.42 2.39
C ARG A 62 -10.72 -11.23 2.32
N THR A 63 -11.20 -10.13 1.77
CA THR A 63 -10.52 -8.83 1.76
C THR A 63 -11.37 -7.75 2.42
N HIS A 64 -10.73 -6.72 2.95
CA HIS A 64 -11.41 -5.57 3.54
C HIS A 64 -11.74 -4.51 2.50
N ALA A 65 -12.84 -3.78 2.70
CA ALA A 65 -13.09 -2.58 1.91
C ALA A 65 -12.06 -1.51 2.27
N VAL A 66 -11.51 -0.85 1.25
CA VAL A 66 -10.45 0.14 1.40
C VAL A 66 -10.69 1.34 0.50
N ILE A 67 -10.28 2.51 0.99
CA ILE A 67 -10.00 3.68 0.17
C ILE A 67 -8.49 3.77 0.04
N LEU A 68 -8.00 3.75 -1.19
CA LEU A 68 -6.58 3.79 -1.51
C LEU A 68 -6.26 5.05 -2.28
N SER A 69 -5.09 5.63 -2.02
CA SER A 69 -4.45 6.55 -2.94
C SER A 69 -3.30 5.85 -3.66
N ARG A 70 -3.31 5.90 -4.99
CA ARG A 70 -2.30 5.24 -5.82
C ARG A 70 -2.17 5.90 -7.20
N PRO A 71 -0.99 5.86 -7.83
CA PRO A 71 -0.85 6.06 -9.26
C PRO A 71 -1.69 5.04 -10.05
N SER A 72 -2.26 5.45 -11.17
CA SER A 72 -3.16 4.61 -11.98
C SER A 72 -2.55 3.29 -12.46
N TRP A 73 -1.23 3.26 -12.69
CA TRP A 73 -0.48 2.11 -13.18
C TRP A 73 -0.01 1.15 -12.08
N LEU A 74 -0.04 1.55 -10.81
CA LEU A 74 0.50 0.77 -9.70
C LEU A 74 -0.58 -0.12 -9.09
N TRP A 75 -0.27 -1.38 -8.79
CA TRP A 75 -1.19 -2.23 -8.02
C TRP A 75 -1.23 -1.82 -6.55
N GLY A 76 -0.08 -1.56 -5.94
CA GLY A 76 0.02 -1.06 -4.56
C GLY A 76 -0.64 0.32 -4.35
N ALA A 77 -0.42 0.90 -3.17
CA ALA A 77 -0.92 2.23 -2.84
C ALA A 77 0.11 3.03 -2.02
N GLU A 78 0.08 4.35 -2.17
CA GLU A 78 0.91 5.27 -1.37
C GLU A 78 0.33 5.46 0.02
N MET A 79 -1.01 5.51 0.12
CA MET A 79 -1.76 5.65 1.36
C MET A 79 -3.09 4.91 1.26
N GLY A 80 -3.68 4.52 2.38
CA GLY A 80 -5.03 3.99 2.36
C GLY A 80 -5.61 3.73 3.75
N ALA A 81 -6.93 3.68 3.82
CA ALA A 81 -7.67 3.34 5.02
C ALA A 81 -8.71 2.26 4.75
N ASN A 82 -8.91 1.36 5.71
CA ASN A 82 -9.85 0.26 5.60
C ASN A 82 -11.11 0.45 6.46
N GLU A 83 -12.11 -0.40 6.23
CA GLU A 83 -13.39 -0.43 6.96
C GLU A 83 -13.25 -0.63 8.48
N HIS A 84 -12.09 -1.07 8.98
CA HIS A 84 -11.79 -1.27 10.40
C HIS A 84 -11.16 -0.04 11.06
N GLY A 85 -11.05 1.07 10.33
CA GLY A 85 -10.45 2.32 10.83
C GLY A 85 -8.93 2.28 10.90
N VAL A 86 -8.28 1.33 10.23
CA VAL A 86 -6.83 1.29 10.09
C VAL A 86 -6.42 2.16 8.91
N CYS A 87 -5.42 3.02 9.11
CA CYS A 87 -4.81 3.83 8.06
C CYS A 87 -3.32 3.50 7.96
N ILE A 88 -2.84 3.28 6.75
CA ILE A 88 -1.44 2.97 6.45
C ILE A 88 -0.96 3.92 5.36
N GLY A 89 0.24 4.48 5.53
CA GLY A 89 0.94 5.33 4.57
C GLY A 89 2.36 4.81 4.36
N ASN A 90 2.87 4.87 3.13
CA ASN A 90 4.25 4.57 2.81
C ASN A 90 5.08 5.86 2.85
N GLU A 91 6.32 5.78 3.33
CA GLU A 91 7.26 6.90 3.36
C GLU A 91 8.63 6.41 2.88
N ALA A 92 9.30 7.21 2.05
CA ALA A 92 10.64 6.87 1.61
C ALA A 92 11.62 7.01 2.79
N VAL A 93 12.36 5.94 3.07
CA VAL A 93 13.44 5.95 4.06
C VAL A 93 14.77 5.74 3.36
N TRP A 94 15.75 6.58 3.69
CA TRP A 94 17.11 6.48 3.14
C TRP A 94 18.01 5.78 4.16
N THR A 95 18.23 4.49 3.97
CA THR A 95 19.02 3.65 4.87
C THR A 95 20.52 3.82 4.62
N LYS A 96 21.31 3.65 5.68
CA LYS A 96 22.78 3.58 5.59
C LYS A 96 23.26 2.26 5.00
N GLU A 97 22.47 1.21 5.19
CA GLU A 97 22.75 -0.12 4.66
C GLU A 97 22.31 -0.21 3.19
N PRO A 98 23.05 -0.98 2.36
CA PRO A 98 22.66 -1.22 0.98
C PRO A 98 21.33 -1.99 0.93
N VAL A 99 20.52 -1.68 -0.07
CA VAL A 99 19.30 -2.43 -0.36
C VAL A 99 19.69 -3.83 -0.80
N GLY A 100 19.01 -4.84 -0.26
CA GLY A 100 19.22 -6.23 -0.64
C GLY A 100 18.96 -6.44 -2.14
N GLU A 101 19.75 -7.31 -2.77
CA GLU A 101 19.53 -7.71 -4.16
C GLU A 101 18.45 -8.80 -4.23
N GLY A 102 17.63 -8.76 -5.29
CA GLY A 102 16.62 -9.78 -5.57
C GLY A 102 15.20 -9.21 -5.67
N GLU A 103 14.26 -10.10 -6.00
CA GLU A 103 12.83 -9.77 -6.05
C GLU A 103 12.29 -9.54 -4.63
N ALA A 104 11.59 -8.42 -4.44
CA ALA A 104 10.93 -8.08 -3.20
C ALA A 104 9.66 -7.25 -3.48
N LEU A 105 8.71 -7.30 -2.55
CA LEU A 105 7.53 -6.44 -2.62
C LEU A 105 7.93 -4.97 -2.44
N LEU A 106 7.28 -4.09 -3.18
CA LEU A 106 7.42 -2.64 -2.97
C LEU A 106 6.74 -2.23 -1.67
N GLY A 107 7.21 -1.13 -1.05
CA GLY A 107 6.53 -0.54 0.12
C GLY A 107 5.04 -0.25 -0.15
N MET A 108 4.72 0.18 -1.38
CA MET A 108 3.33 0.39 -1.79
C MET A 108 2.51 -0.91 -1.89
N ASP A 109 3.12 -2.04 -2.27
CA ASP A 109 2.43 -3.33 -2.31
C ASP A 109 2.13 -3.82 -0.89
N LEU A 110 3.11 -3.71 0.01
CA LEU A 110 2.95 -4.05 1.43
C LEU A 110 1.82 -3.25 2.09
N LEU A 111 1.73 -1.96 1.79
CA LEU A 111 0.67 -1.09 2.29
C LEU A 111 -0.72 -1.59 1.88
N ARG A 112 -0.91 -1.91 0.60
CA ARG A 112 -2.19 -2.41 0.10
C ARG A 112 -2.52 -3.77 0.71
N LEU A 113 -1.54 -4.67 0.79
CA LEU A 113 -1.70 -5.98 1.42
C LEU A 113 -2.08 -5.86 2.90
N GLY A 114 -1.47 -4.94 3.66
CA GLY A 114 -1.80 -4.70 5.06
C GLY A 114 -3.19 -4.09 5.26
N ASN A 115 -3.67 -3.29 4.31
CA ASN A 115 -4.99 -2.64 4.39
C ASN A 115 -6.14 -3.56 3.96
N SER A 116 -6.02 -4.24 2.81
CA SER A 116 -7.10 -5.04 2.21
C SER A 116 -6.85 -6.54 2.19
N GLY A 117 -5.59 -6.98 2.23
CA GLY A 117 -5.19 -8.30 1.72
C GLY A 117 -5.12 -8.36 0.19
N PRO A 118 -4.60 -9.46 -0.38
CA PRO A 118 -4.53 -9.65 -1.84
C PRO A 118 -5.93 -9.83 -2.43
N PHE A 119 -6.23 -9.10 -3.52
CA PHE A 119 -7.58 -8.95 -4.09
C PHE A 119 -7.70 -9.52 -5.50
N PHE A 120 -8.90 -10.01 -5.83
CA PHE A 120 -9.28 -10.61 -7.11
C PHE A 120 -9.46 -9.60 -8.25
N LEU A 121 -8.80 -9.85 -9.38
CA LEU A 121 -9.32 -9.57 -10.72
C LEU A 121 -9.22 -10.84 -11.56
#